data_AF-A0A7D5UVE9-F1
#
_entry.id   AF-A0A7D5UVE9-F1
#
_cell.length_a   1.000
_cell.length_b   1.000
_cell.length_c   1.000
_cell.angle_alpha   90.00
_cell.angle_beta   90.00
_cell.angle_gamma   90.00
#
_symmetry.space_group_name_H-M   'P 1'
#
loop_
_entity.id
_entity.type
_entity.pdbx_description
1 polymer ?
#
loop_
_entity_poly.entity_id
_entity_poly.type
_entity_poly.pdbx_seq_one_letter_code
_entity_poly.pdbx_strand_id
1 'polypeptide(L)'
;MASIANQTYTPTEETEIQQWLTTSDRLKSGEDKATILGTLNSHLASRTTLLGSKPSKADVAIYETLSPIVAKWSPDERTGEKGHPHIVRHLDFVQNSALFGLELKEDQKIQVDQDDVRYVKPPVDAKAEKERLKKEKAAAAAAVDGNKEAGLVDRTKEKVKEKVDEAKGAAAAAVGGAGGDKPKKEKKEKAPKQPKAAPAAAPLSPCLIDLRVGHILKAIQHPDADSLYVSTIAMGDPAGNEDYTEYEGQICRTVCSGLNGLIPLEQMQGRKVVVVCNLKPVKMRGIKSCAMVLAASPKVKEGEVDEDKGPVELVAPPEGSKAGDRVFFEGWAGEPEGVLNPKKKIWETFQPGFTTTGDLEVVFDAAVVEKLGKTGIGKLVTESGGVCTVQTLKGAAVR
;
A
#
# COMPACT_ATOMS: atom_id res chain seq x y z
N MET A 1 -13.40 -13.11 11.70
CA MET A 1 -12.35 -12.96 12.73
C MET A 1 -12.66 -13.94 13.86
N ALA A 2 -11.65 -14.53 14.50
CA ALA A 2 -11.87 -15.31 15.73
C ALA A 2 -12.24 -14.37 16.89
N SER A 3 -12.98 -14.85 17.90
CA SER A 3 -13.21 -14.06 19.12
C SER A 3 -11.91 -13.86 19.90
N ILE A 4 -11.85 -12.84 20.76
CA ILE A 4 -10.64 -12.57 21.56
C ILE A 4 -10.23 -13.75 22.45
N ALA A 5 -11.17 -14.63 22.83
CA ALA A 5 -10.94 -15.81 23.65
C ALA A 5 -10.17 -16.92 22.91
N ASN A 6 -10.26 -16.96 21.59
CA ASN A 6 -9.66 -17.99 20.74
C ASN A 6 -8.51 -17.44 19.88
N GLN A 7 -7.96 -16.27 20.24
CA GLN A 7 -6.87 -15.63 19.51
C GLN A 7 -5.55 -15.71 20.26
N THR A 8 -4.48 -15.90 19.50
CA THR A 8 -3.09 -15.75 19.95
C THR A 8 -2.51 -14.47 19.37
N TYR A 9 -1.59 -13.85 20.11
CA TYR A 9 -0.95 -12.59 19.73
C TYR A 9 0.56 -12.80 19.62
N THR A 10 1.18 -12.14 18.65
CA THR A 10 2.64 -12.08 18.53
C THR A 10 3.22 -11.19 19.64
N PRO A 11 4.51 -11.31 20.00
CA PRO A 11 5.13 -10.45 21.01
C PRO A 11 5.01 -8.94 20.69
N THR A 12 4.99 -8.59 19.41
CA THR A 12 4.77 -7.21 18.95
C THR A 12 3.34 -6.75 19.22
N GLU A 13 2.35 -7.58 18.88
CA GLU A 13 0.94 -7.31 19.16
C GLU A 13 0.67 -7.22 20.67
N GLU A 14 1.27 -8.11 21.48
CA GLU A 14 1.17 -8.04 22.94
C GLU A 14 1.72 -6.72 23.49
N THR A 15 2.84 -6.24 22.94
CA THR A 15 3.40 -4.93 23.31
C THR A 15 2.45 -3.78 22.97
N GLU A 16 1.84 -3.80 21.79
CA GLU A 16 0.86 -2.80 21.37
C GLU A 16 -0.42 -2.86 22.24
N ILE A 17 -0.89 -4.05 22.59
CA ILE A 17 -2.01 -4.23 23.53
C ILE A 17 -1.69 -3.57 24.88
N GLN A 18 -0.50 -3.79 25.44
CA GLN A 18 -0.12 -3.19 26.73
C GLN A 18 -0.06 -1.66 26.67
N GLN A 19 0.38 -1.09 25.54
CA GLN A 19 0.37 0.36 25.34
C GLN A 19 -1.05 0.93 25.34
N TRP A 20 -2.00 0.25 24.68
CA TRP A 20 -3.39 0.67 24.66
C TRP A 20 -4.09 0.48 26.01
N LEU A 21 -3.75 -0.55 26.77
CA LEU A 21 -4.21 -0.70 28.16
C LEU A 21 -3.73 0.47 29.03
N THR A 22 -2.44 0.82 28.92
CA THR A 22 -1.88 2.00 29.62
C THR A 22 -2.60 3.29 29.21
N THR A 23 -2.92 3.42 27.91
CA THR A 23 -3.67 4.58 27.39
C THR A 23 -5.10 4.63 27.95
N SER A 24 -5.76 3.48 28.08
CA SER A 24 -7.07 3.38 28.73
C SER A 24 -7.00 3.84 30.19
N ASP A 25 -5.97 3.44 30.93
CA ASP A 25 -5.82 3.88 32.32
C ASP A 25 -5.53 5.39 32.46
N ARG A 26 -4.76 5.98 31.53
CA ARG A 26 -4.59 7.44 31.45
C ARG A 26 -5.90 8.18 31.13
N LEU A 27 -6.74 7.61 30.28
CA LEU A 27 -8.06 8.17 30.00
C LEU A 27 -8.97 8.16 31.24
N LYS A 28 -8.82 7.16 32.13
CA LYS A 28 -9.53 7.11 33.42
C LYS A 28 -9.00 8.16 34.40
N SER A 29 -7.69 8.43 34.43
CA SER A 29 -7.11 9.45 35.32
C SER A 29 -7.44 10.88 34.89
N GLY A 30 -7.84 11.09 33.64
CA GLY A 30 -8.25 12.39 33.09
C GLY A 30 -7.10 13.28 32.60
N GLU A 31 -5.86 12.81 32.71
CA GLU A 31 -4.66 13.48 32.22
C GLU A 31 -4.61 13.46 30.68
N ASP A 32 -4.32 14.60 30.05
CA ASP A 32 -4.21 14.75 28.58
C ASP A 32 -5.41 14.24 27.76
N LYS A 33 -6.60 14.16 28.37
CA LYS A 33 -7.77 13.50 27.78
C LYS A 33 -8.09 13.97 26.36
N ALA A 34 -8.07 15.29 26.12
CA ALA A 34 -8.35 15.84 24.79
C ALA A 34 -7.31 15.41 23.74
N THR A 35 -6.03 15.43 24.11
CA THR A 35 -4.92 14.99 23.24
C THR A 35 -5.03 13.50 22.92
N ILE A 36 -5.26 12.67 23.95
CA ILE A 36 -5.39 11.22 23.79
C ILE A 36 -6.59 10.88 22.90
N LEU A 37 -7.74 11.54 23.08
CA LEU A 37 -8.91 11.34 22.22
C LEU A 37 -8.63 11.72 20.76
N GLY A 38 -7.91 12.82 20.51
CA GLY A 38 -7.50 13.21 19.16
C GLY A 38 -6.57 12.18 18.50
N THR A 39 -5.57 11.69 19.23
CA THR A 39 -4.65 10.63 18.76
C THR A 39 -5.38 9.32 18.50
N LEU A 40 -6.24 8.89 19.42
CA LEU A 40 -7.03 7.66 19.29
C LEU A 40 -7.97 7.72 18.09
N ASN A 41 -8.69 8.83 17.90
CA ASN A 41 -9.58 9.02 16.76
C ASN A 41 -8.81 8.96 15.44
N SER A 42 -7.63 9.58 15.38
CA SER A 42 -6.76 9.53 14.20
C SER A 42 -6.23 8.12 13.92
N HIS A 43 -5.86 7.37 14.97
CA HIS A 43 -5.43 5.98 14.86
C HIS A 43 -6.53 5.07 14.29
N LEU A 44 -7.76 5.26 14.77
CA LEU A 44 -8.94 4.51 14.35
C LEU A 44 -9.50 4.91 12.98
N ALA A 45 -8.99 5.99 12.36
CA ALA A 45 -9.46 6.47 11.07
C ALA A 45 -9.24 5.48 9.91
N SER A 46 -8.25 4.59 10.04
CA SER A 46 -7.91 3.58 9.03
C SER A 46 -7.92 2.14 9.55
N ARG A 47 -8.47 1.94 10.75
CA ARG A 47 -8.40 0.66 11.47
C ARG A 47 -9.77 0.26 12.02
N THR A 48 -10.16 -0.99 11.83
CA THR A 48 -11.41 -1.53 12.39
C THR A 48 -11.31 -1.69 13.91
N THR A 49 -10.16 -2.18 14.41
CA THR A 49 -9.81 -2.40 15.82
C THR A 49 -8.52 -1.64 16.17
N LEU A 50 -8.11 -1.62 17.44
CA LEU A 50 -6.85 -0.98 17.85
C LEU A 50 -5.61 -1.62 17.18
N LEU A 51 -5.66 -2.94 16.94
CA LEU A 51 -4.62 -3.69 16.22
C LEU A 51 -4.92 -3.82 14.70
N GLY A 52 -5.56 -2.82 14.10
CA GLY A 52 -5.86 -2.83 12.67
C GLY A 52 -7.17 -3.55 12.37
N SER A 53 -7.10 -4.86 12.11
CA SER A 53 -8.26 -5.71 11.85
C SER A 53 -8.44 -6.84 12.85
N LYS A 54 -7.53 -6.98 13.81
CA LYS A 54 -7.52 -8.05 14.80
C LYS A 54 -8.11 -7.57 16.14
N PRO A 55 -9.21 -8.15 16.64
CA PRO A 55 -9.82 -7.73 17.90
C PRO A 55 -8.95 -8.17 19.09
N SER A 56 -8.94 -7.38 20.16
CA SER A 56 -8.12 -7.67 21.34
C SER A 56 -8.76 -7.18 22.64
N LYS A 57 -8.16 -7.55 23.78
CA LYS A 57 -8.55 -7.02 25.10
C LYS A 57 -8.35 -5.51 25.22
N ALA A 58 -7.51 -4.89 24.38
CA ALA A 58 -7.34 -3.45 24.37
C ALA A 58 -8.61 -2.73 23.88
N ASP A 59 -9.30 -3.31 22.88
CA ASP A 59 -10.55 -2.73 22.35
C ASP A 59 -11.63 -2.69 23.43
N VAL A 60 -11.75 -3.78 24.19
CA VAL A 60 -12.64 -3.88 25.36
C VAL A 60 -12.29 -2.84 26.42
N ALA A 61 -11.01 -2.71 26.78
CA ALA A 61 -10.58 -1.75 27.79
C ALA A 61 -10.82 -0.29 27.37
N ILE A 62 -10.67 0.05 26.09
CA ILE A 62 -11.01 1.39 25.58
C ILE A 62 -12.53 1.59 25.59
N TYR A 63 -13.30 0.56 25.24
CA TYR A 63 -14.76 0.62 25.30
C TYR A 63 -15.29 0.90 26.71
N GLU A 64 -14.83 0.14 27.70
CA GLU A 64 -15.25 0.31 29.10
C GLU A 64 -14.93 1.72 29.62
N THR A 65 -13.79 2.28 29.23
CA THR A 65 -13.38 3.62 29.66
C THR A 65 -14.18 4.72 28.95
N LEU A 66 -14.41 4.60 27.64
CA LEU A 66 -14.98 5.69 26.84
C LEU A 66 -16.51 5.63 26.70
N SER A 67 -17.14 4.46 26.77
CA SER A 67 -18.60 4.34 26.67
C SER A 67 -19.39 5.30 27.58
N PRO A 68 -19.11 5.46 28.90
CA PRO A 68 -19.85 6.40 29.74
C PRO A 68 -19.56 7.88 29.41
N ILE A 69 -18.44 8.17 28.75
CA ILE A 69 -18.05 9.52 28.34
C ILE A 69 -18.76 9.88 27.04
N VAL A 70 -18.68 8.98 26.04
CA VAL A 70 -19.27 9.16 24.71
C VAL A 70 -20.80 9.14 24.76
N ALA A 71 -21.39 8.40 25.70
CA ALA A 71 -22.83 8.45 25.98
C ALA A 71 -23.33 9.88 26.26
N LYS A 72 -22.47 10.75 26.81
CA LYS A 72 -22.79 12.14 27.17
C LYS A 72 -22.41 13.15 26.09
N TRP A 73 -21.72 12.74 25.03
CA TRP A 73 -21.34 13.63 23.94
C TRP A 73 -22.55 14.12 23.16
N SER A 74 -22.53 15.39 22.82
CA SER A 74 -23.43 15.99 21.84
C SER A 74 -23.22 15.40 20.43
N PRO A 75 -24.18 15.55 19.51
CA PRO A 75 -23.99 15.17 18.11
C PRO A 75 -22.73 15.79 17.47
N ASP A 76 -22.41 17.04 17.80
CA ASP A 76 -21.21 17.72 17.26
C ASP A 76 -19.90 17.13 17.78
N GLU A 77 -19.83 16.71 19.05
CA GLU A 77 -18.66 16.03 19.62
C GLU A 77 -18.47 14.62 19.03
N ARG A 78 -19.55 14.00 18.56
CA ARG A 78 -19.53 12.69 17.89
C ARG A 78 -19.14 12.81 16.43
N THR A 79 -19.92 13.51 15.62
CA THR A 79 -19.83 13.51 14.15
C THR A 79 -19.65 14.90 13.52
N GLY A 80 -19.48 15.95 14.32
CA GLY A 80 -19.21 17.31 13.84
C GLY A 80 -17.78 17.52 13.33
N GLU A 81 -17.48 18.73 12.86
CA GLU A 81 -16.19 19.05 12.20
C GLU A 81 -14.96 18.78 13.08
N LYS A 82 -15.11 18.97 14.40
CA LYS A 82 -14.08 18.70 15.42
C LYS A 82 -14.44 17.47 16.27
N GLY A 83 -15.39 16.67 15.82
CA GLY A 83 -15.86 15.48 16.51
C GLY A 83 -14.91 14.30 16.40
N HIS A 84 -15.28 13.19 17.05
CA HIS A 84 -14.50 11.96 17.07
C HIS A 84 -15.26 10.76 16.47
N PRO A 85 -15.63 10.80 15.17
CA PRO A 85 -16.51 9.81 14.57
C PRO A 85 -15.91 8.41 14.53
N HIS A 86 -14.58 8.28 14.46
CA HIS A 86 -13.91 6.98 14.42
C HIS A 86 -13.91 6.29 15.78
N ILE A 87 -13.89 7.06 16.87
CA ILE A 87 -14.12 6.54 18.24
C ILE A 87 -15.55 6.04 18.34
N VAL A 88 -16.54 6.83 17.93
CA VAL A 88 -17.97 6.44 18.01
C VAL A 88 -18.21 5.15 17.22
N ARG A 89 -17.69 5.05 15.99
CA ARG A 89 -17.74 3.82 15.17
C ARG A 89 -17.09 2.63 15.88
N HIS A 90 -15.93 2.82 16.49
CA HIS A 90 -15.23 1.73 17.17
C HIS A 90 -16.02 1.23 18.39
N LEU A 91 -16.56 2.13 19.20
CA LEU A 91 -17.39 1.76 20.35
C LEU A 91 -18.66 1.03 19.93
N ASP A 92 -19.34 1.52 18.88
CA ASP A 92 -20.53 0.86 18.34
C ASP A 92 -20.23 -0.55 17.81
N PHE A 93 -19.07 -0.72 17.15
CA PHE A 93 -18.61 -2.02 16.70
C PHE A 93 -18.32 -2.97 17.88
N VAL A 94 -17.67 -2.48 18.95
CA VAL A 94 -17.32 -3.30 20.11
C VAL A 94 -18.56 -3.78 20.87
N GLN A 95 -19.55 -2.92 21.11
CA GLN A 95 -20.76 -3.27 21.86
C GLN A 95 -21.72 -4.23 21.12
N ASN A 96 -21.68 -4.23 19.78
CA ASN A 96 -22.58 -5.04 18.95
C ASN A 96 -21.93 -6.32 18.38
N SER A 97 -20.65 -6.56 18.68
CA SER A 97 -19.91 -7.68 18.12
C SER A 97 -19.60 -8.76 19.16
N ALA A 98 -20.00 -10.00 18.86
CA ALA A 98 -19.69 -11.18 19.67
C ALA A 98 -18.17 -11.47 19.76
N LEU A 99 -17.35 -10.82 18.93
CA LEU A 99 -15.89 -11.01 18.94
C LEU A 99 -15.23 -10.59 20.25
N PHE A 100 -15.85 -9.64 20.97
CA PHE A 100 -15.29 -9.05 22.18
C PHE A 100 -15.83 -9.65 23.48
N GLY A 101 -16.84 -10.53 23.41
CA GLY A 101 -17.34 -11.27 24.57
C GLY A 101 -17.98 -10.41 25.67
N LEU A 102 -18.49 -9.23 25.35
CA LEU A 102 -19.07 -8.30 26.33
C LEU A 102 -20.54 -8.59 26.71
N GLU A 103 -21.28 -9.34 25.87
CA GLU A 103 -22.69 -9.75 26.09
C GLU A 103 -23.58 -8.66 26.73
N LEU A 104 -23.52 -7.43 26.19
CA LEU A 104 -24.21 -6.27 26.75
C LEU A 104 -25.71 -6.30 26.42
N LYS A 105 -26.52 -5.92 27.41
CA LYS A 105 -27.95 -5.65 27.22
C LYS A 105 -28.15 -4.27 26.57
N GLU A 106 -29.30 -4.05 25.94
CA GLU A 106 -29.60 -2.78 25.23
C GLU A 106 -29.51 -1.54 26.12
N ASP A 107 -29.83 -1.64 27.41
CA ASP A 107 -29.72 -0.56 28.39
C ASP A 107 -28.27 -0.22 28.79
N GLN A 108 -27.32 -1.10 28.46
CA GLN A 108 -25.89 -0.91 28.72
C GLN A 108 -25.13 -0.38 27.51
N LYS A 109 -25.77 -0.35 26.33
CA LYS A 109 -25.17 0.12 25.09
C LYS A 109 -25.26 1.63 24.97
N ILE A 110 -24.25 2.21 24.35
CA ILE A 110 -24.33 3.60 23.90
C ILE A 110 -25.28 3.66 22.69
N GLN A 111 -26.27 4.56 22.75
CA GLN A 111 -27.16 4.81 21.62
C GLN A 111 -26.40 5.62 20.58
N VAL A 112 -26.21 5.06 19.39
CA VAL A 112 -25.50 5.68 18.26
C VAL A 112 -26.47 5.76 17.09
N ASP A 113 -26.79 6.99 16.68
CA ASP A 113 -27.53 7.25 15.46
C ASP A 113 -26.56 7.22 14.27
N GLN A 114 -26.77 6.29 13.34
CA GLN A 114 -25.90 6.11 12.18
C GLN A 114 -26.19 7.13 11.07
N ASP A 115 -27.37 7.75 11.09
CA ASP A 115 -27.80 8.74 10.10
C ASP A 115 -27.44 10.18 10.53
N ASP A 116 -27.14 10.40 11.82
CA ASP A 116 -26.75 11.72 12.34
C ASP A 116 -25.26 12.05 12.12
N VAL A 117 -24.88 12.26 10.86
CA VAL A 117 -23.54 12.69 10.45
C VAL A 117 -23.51 14.20 10.19
N ARG A 118 -23.02 14.97 11.17
CA ARG A 118 -23.02 16.45 11.14
C ARG A 118 -21.98 17.05 10.20
N TYR A 119 -20.85 16.39 10.04
CA TYR A 119 -19.77 16.85 9.17
C TYR A 119 -19.17 15.69 8.40
N VAL A 120 -19.29 15.77 7.08
CA VAL A 120 -18.50 14.98 6.16
C VAL A 120 -17.43 15.91 5.62
N LYS A 121 -16.16 15.60 5.92
CA LYS A 121 -15.03 16.37 5.39
C LYS A 121 -15.16 16.37 3.86
N PRO A 122 -15.31 17.54 3.21
CA PRO A 122 -15.40 17.60 1.76
C PRO A 122 -14.20 16.90 1.13
N PRO A 123 -14.34 16.27 -0.04
CA PRO A 123 -13.22 15.64 -0.73
C PRO A 123 -12.11 16.68 -0.91
N VAL A 124 -11.06 16.58 -0.10
CA VAL A 124 -9.97 17.56 -0.14
C VAL A 124 -9.17 17.25 -1.39
N ASP A 125 -9.01 18.24 -2.24
CA ASP A 125 -8.11 18.20 -3.38
C ASP A 125 -6.74 17.70 -2.88
N ALA A 126 -6.31 16.51 -3.31
CA ALA A 126 -5.19 15.77 -2.70
C ALA A 126 -3.88 16.58 -2.70
N LYS A 127 -3.80 17.60 -3.56
CA LYS A 127 -2.72 18.58 -3.63
C LYS A 127 -2.74 19.57 -2.46
N ALA A 128 -3.92 20.05 -2.05
CA ALA A 128 -4.11 20.99 -0.94
C ALA A 128 -3.90 20.33 0.43
N GLU A 129 -4.34 19.08 0.61
CA GLU A 129 -4.09 18.33 1.84
C GLU A 129 -2.59 17.99 2.00
N LYS A 130 -1.91 17.65 0.89
CA LYS A 130 -0.46 17.41 0.89
C LYS A 130 0.35 18.68 1.18
N GLU A 131 -0.11 19.84 0.68
CA GLU A 131 0.42 21.17 1.03
C GLU A 131 0.21 21.48 2.52
N ARG A 132 -0.98 21.22 3.06
CA ARG A 132 -1.31 21.45 4.48
C ARG A 132 -0.50 20.55 5.40
N LEU A 133 -0.42 19.24 5.11
CA LEU A 133 0.41 18.30 5.88
C LEU A 133 1.91 18.66 5.83
N LYS A 134 2.37 19.24 4.71
CA LYS A 134 3.75 19.72 4.57
C LYS A 134 3.98 21.00 5.39
N LYS A 135 3.00 21.91 5.43
CA LYS A 135 3.02 23.11 6.28
C LYS A 135 2.92 22.79 7.76
N GLU A 136 2.05 21.86 8.18
CA GLU A 136 1.95 21.38 9.56
C GLU A 136 3.22 20.66 10.01
N LYS A 137 3.83 19.81 9.16
CA LYS A 137 5.13 19.21 9.47
C LYS A 137 6.27 20.22 9.55
N ALA A 138 6.23 21.27 8.72
CA ALA A 138 7.22 22.35 8.79
C ALA A 138 7.05 23.20 10.05
N ALA A 139 5.81 23.47 10.47
CA ALA A 139 5.49 24.19 11.69
C ALA A 139 5.83 23.37 12.95
N ALA A 140 5.53 22.06 12.95
CA ALA A 140 5.91 21.15 14.03
C ALA A 140 7.43 20.96 14.14
N ALA A 141 8.17 20.99 13.03
CA ALA A 141 9.63 20.96 13.05
C ALA A 141 10.27 22.27 13.54
N ALA A 142 9.56 23.40 13.43
CA ALA A 142 10.01 24.70 13.91
C ALA A 142 9.73 24.93 15.41
N ALA A 143 8.90 24.09 16.04
CA ALA A 143 8.48 24.22 17.44
C ALA A 143 9.29 23.36 18.44
N VAL A 144 10.34 22.65 17.98
CA VAL A 144 11.17 21.79 18.86
C VAL A 144 12.53 22.44 19.11
N ASP A 145 12.51 23.54 19.87
CA ASP A 145 13.62 23.91 20.75
C ASP A 145 13.00 24.36 22.08
N GLY A 146 12.84 23.40 23.00
CA GLY A 146 12.28 23.66 24.33
C GLY A 146 11.36 22.56 24.85
N ASN A 147 11.86 21.85 25.86
CA ASN A 147 11.16 20.95 26.79
C ASN A 147 11.05 19.46 26.40
N LYS A 148 11.86 18.65 27.11
CA LYS A 148 11.75 17.19 27.21
C LYS A 148 10.76 16.85 28.32
N GLU A 149 9.61 16.30 27.98
CA GLU A 149 8.87 15.39 28.86
C GLU A 149 7.99 14.43 28.04
N ALA A 150 7.70 13.27 28.62
CA ALA A 150 7.39 12.00 27.95
C ALA A 150 6.17 12.01 27.00
N GLY A 151 6.44 12.04 25.68
CA GLY A 151 5.45 11.84 24.62
C GLY A 151 5.36 10.38 24.17
N LEU A 152 4.12 9.87 24.07
CA LEU A 152 3.78 8.54 23.55
C LEU A 152 4.33 8.38 22.11
N VAL A 153 5.36 7.56 21.96
CA VAL A 153 6.02 7.33 20.67
C VAL A 153 5.15 6.48 19.74
N ASP A 154 4.63 7.08 18.67
CA ASP A 154 4.23 6.37 17.45
C ASP A 154 5.48 5.67 16.88
N ARG A 155 5.61 4.38 17.20
CA ARG A 155 6.76 3.55 16.81
C ARG A 155 6.64 2.93 15.43
N THR A 156 5.85 3.50 14.53
CA THR A 156 5.84 3.08 13.12
C THR A 156 7.04 3.63 12.33
N LYS A 157 7.91 4.48 12.92
CA LYS A 157 9.07 5.07 12.22
C LYS A 157 10.47 4.85 12.79
N GLU A 158 10.62 4.37 14.02
CA GLU A 158 11.93 4.17 14.65
C GLU A 158 12.06 2.77 15.25
N LYS A 159 12.10 1.75 14.39
CA LYS A 159 12.75 0.46 14.67
C LYS A 159 12.94 -0.36 13.38
N VAL A 160 13.50 0.28 12.36
CA VAL A 160 14.08 -0.43 11.18
C VAL A 160 15.56 -0.09 11.00
N LYS A 161 16.13 0.82 11.81
CA LYS A 161 17.52 1.26 11.63
C LYS A 161 18.57 0.46 12.41
N GLU A 162 18.19 -0.40 13.35
CA GLU A 162 19.11 -1.29 14.06
C GLU A 162 18.50 -2.68 14.19
N LYS A 163 18.44 -3.43 13.09
CA LYS A 163 18.40 -4.92 13.06
C LYS A 163 18.54 -5.49 11.64
N VAL A 164 19.12 -4.73 10.71
CA VAL A 164 19.41 -5.18 9.33
C VAL A 164 20.89 -5.56 9.13
N ASP A 165 21.76 -5.36 10.13
CA ASP A 165 23.19 -5.71 10.02
C ASP A 165 23.57 -7.08 10.62
N GLU A 166 22.62 -7.86 11.16
CA GLU A 166 22.94 -9.14 11.80
C GLU A 166 21.95 -10.26 11.43
N ALA A 167 21.75 -10.47 10.12
CA ALA A 167 21.09 -11.69 9.61
C ALA A 167 21.48 -11.97 8.15
N LYS A 168 22.78 -11.96 7.83
CA LYS A 168 23.33 -12.57 6.60
C LYS A 168 24.61 -13.34 6.94
N GLY A 169 24.46 -14.65 7.06
CA GLY A 169 25.51 -15.65 7.30
C GLY A 169 25.16 -16.47 8.54
N ALA A 170 24.88 -17.77 8.49
CA ALA A 170 24.96 -18.76 7.43
C ALA A 170 24.06 -19.96 7.82
N ALA A 171 23.55 -20.69 6.83
CA ALA A 171 23.03 -22.04 7.03
C ALA A 171 23.51 -22.92 5.87
N ALA A 172 24.65 -23.60 6.10
CA ALA A 172 25.12 -24.87 5.54
C ALA A 172 26.61 -24.97 5.96
N ALA A 173 27.13 -25.96 6.66
CA ALA A 173 26.76 -27.37 6.77
C ALA A 173 27.19 -27.96 8.13
N ALA A 174 26.64 -29.14 8.43
CA ALA A 174 26.87 -29.93 9.63
C ALA A 174 28.25 -30.64 9.65
N VAL A 175 28.76 -30.90 10.86
CA VAL A 175 29.16 -32.21 11.45
C VAL A 175 30.26 -32.00 12.51
N GLY A 176 29.98 -32.41 13.75
CA GLY A 176 30.93 -33.07 14.66
C GLY A 176 31.71 -32.25 15.69
N GLY A 177 31.42 -32.49 16.98
CA GLY A 177 32.46 -32.83 17.97
C GLY A 177 33.01 -31.72 18.90
N ALA A 178 32.53 -31.75 20.16
CA ALA A 178 33.26 -31.60 21.44
C ALA A 178 34.25 -30.43 21.70
N GLY A 179 33.94 -29.66 22.77
CA GLY A 179 34.89 -29.38 23.86
C GLY A 179 35.57 -28.00 23.91
N GLY A 180 35.35 -27.30 25.04
CA GLY A 180 36.44 -26.69 25.82
C GLY A 180 36.86 -25.23 25.56
N ASP A 181 36.55 -24.39 26.55
CA ASP A 181 37.37 -23.32 27.15
C ASP A 181 37.83 -22.06 26.37
N LYS A 182 37.54 -20.91 27.00
CA LYS A 182 38.05 -19.55 26.74
C LYS A 182 39.52 -19.48 27.17
N PRO A 183 40.39 -18.60 26.60
CA PRO A 183 40.43 -17.22 27.10
C PRO A 183 40.96 -16.10 26.15
N LYS A 184 40.43 -14.88 26.38
CA LYS A 184 41.13 -13.57 26.56
C LYS A 184 41.96 -12.94 25.41
N LYS A 185 41.30 -11.99 24.71
CA LYS A 185 41.61 -10.55 24.59
C LYS A 185 43.05 -10.12 24.30
N GLU A 186 43.31 -9.71 23.05
CA GLU A 186 44.24 -8.61 22.72
C GLU A 186 43.67 -7.71 21.62
N LYS A 187 43.97 -6.42 21.76
CA LYS A 187 43.41 -5.26 21.07
C LYS A 187 44.41 -4.86 19.98
N LYS A 188 44.03 -4.92 18.70
CA LYS A 188 44.84 -4.39 17.59
C LYS A 188 44.01 -3.47 16.70
N GLU A 189 44.58 -2.30 16.40
CA GLU A 189 44.00 -1.15 15.74
C GLU A 189 43.26 -1.45 14.43
N LYS A 190 42.09 -0.80 14.25
CA LYS A 190 41.38 -0.70 12.98
C LYS A 190 42.07 0.36 12.12
N ALA A 191 42.73 -0.08 11.04
CA ALA A 191 43.05 0.78 9.92
C ALA A 191 41.73 1.33 9.30
N PRO A 192 41.73 2.58 8.79
CA PRO A 192 40.51 3.22 8.29
C PRO A 192 40.01 2.52 7.02
N LYS A 193 38.81 1.93 7.09
CA LYS A 193 38.09 1.50 5.89
C LYS A 193 37.70 2.73 5.09
N GLN A 194 38.29 2.87 3.91
CA GLN A 194 37.85 3.80 2.87
C GLN A 194 36.32 3.69 2.67
N PRO A 195 35.62 4.82 2.45
CA PRO A 195 34.20 4.81 2.11
C PRO A 195 33.98 3.90 0.90
N LYS A 196 33.13 2.89 1.07
CA LYS A 196 32.65 2.07 -0.04
C LYS A 196 31.94 3.01 -1.01
N ALA A 197 32.48 3.16 -2.22
CA ALA A 197 31.88 3.96 -3.27
C ALA A 197 30.40 3.56 -3.43
N ALA A 198 29.52 4.56 -3.52
CA ALA A 198 28.13 4.35 -3.87
C ALA A 198 28.06 3.54 -5.18
N PRO A 199 27.18 2.53 -5.30
CA PRO A 199 26.98 1.82 -6.55
C PRO A 199 26.71 2.83 -7.67
N ALA A 200 27.43 2.71 -8.78
CA ALA A 200 27.20 3.50 -9.98
C ALA A 200 25.71 3.44 -10.34
N ALA A 201 25.12 4.60 -10.64
CA ALA A 201 23.72 4.68 -11.05
C ALA A 201 23.51 3.74 -12.25
N ALA A 202 22.56 2.81 -12.12
CA ALA A 202 22.17 1.95 -13.24
C ALA A 202 21.82 2.82 -14.46
N PRO A 203 22.26 2.44 -15.67
CA PRO A 203 21.99 3.20 -16.88
C PRO A 203 20.49 3.37 -17.09
N LEU A 204 20.07 4.56 -17.53
CA LEU A 204 18.69 4.88 -17.86
C LEU A 204 18.18 3.87 -18.91
N SER A 205 17.21 3.03 -18.54
CA SER A 205 16.67 1.96 -19.38
C SER A 205 15.22 1.64 -18.99
N PRO A 206 14.35 1.22 -19.93
CA PRO A 206 13.00 0.76 -19.59
C PRO A 206 13.01 -0.50 -18.72
N CYS A 207 14.12 -1.25 -18.66
CA CYS A 207 14.28 -2.42 -17.79
C CYS A 207 14.13 -2.11 -16.30
N LEU A 208 14.24 -0.83 -15.91
CA LEU A 208 14.02 -0.38 -14.54
C LEU A 208 12.54 -0.50 -14.12
N ILE A 209 11.61 -0.60 -15.07
CA ILE A 209 10.18 -0.80 -14.85
C ILE A 209 9.91 -2.30 -14.73
N ASP A 210 9.31 -2.72 -13.61
CA ASP A 210 8.97 -4.12 -13.35
C ASP A 210 7.65 -4.46 -14.05
N LEU A 211 7.76 -5.10 -15.22
CA LEU A 211 6.61 -5.58 -15.98
C LEU A 211 6.45 -7.09 -15.79
N ARG A 212 5.24 -7.52 -15.44
CA ARG A 212 4.92 -8.94 -15.24
C ARG A 212 3.58 -9.29 -15.87
N VAL A 213 3.36 -10.58 -16.07
CA VAL A 213 2.03 -11.12 -16.33
C VAL A 213 1.22 -11.13 -15.04
N GLY A 214 0.05 -10.50 -15.07
CA GLY A 214 -0.96 -10.54 -14.03
C GLY A 214 -2.15 -11.41 -14.43
N HIS A 215 -2.75 -12.11 -13.47
CA HIS A 215 -4.00 -12.85 -13.66
C HIS A 215 -5.08 -12.24 -12.77
N ILE A 216 -6.11 -11.65 -13.39
CA ILE A 216 -7.24 -11.06 -12.68
C ILE A 216 -8.14 -12.19 -12.18
N LEU A 217 -8.04 -12.52 -10.89
CA LEU A 217 -8.88 -13.57 -10.29
C LEU A 217 -10.27 -13.06 -9.96
N LYS A 218 -10.37 -11.78 -9.63
CA LYS A 218 -11.63 -11.11 -9.34
C LYS A 218 -11.54 -9.64 -9.71
N ALA A 219 -12.57 -9.12 -10.35
CA ALA A 219 -12.79 -7.68 -10.49
C ALA A 219 -14.17 -7.32 -9.94
N ILE A 220 -14.27 -6.17 -9.27
CA ILE A 220 -15.53 -5.58 -8.82
C ILE A 220 -15.57 -4.10 -9.17
N GLN A 221 -16.77 -3.52 -9.25
CA GLN A 221 -16.92 -2.07 -9.28
C GLN A 221 -16.40 -1.47 -7.97
N HIS A 222 -15.71 -0.34 -8.08
CA HIS A 222 -15.23 0.37 -6.92
C HIS A 222 -16.43 0.94 -6.14
N PRO A 223 -16.53 0.71 -4.82
CA PRO A 223 -17.71 1.08 -4.03
C PRO A 223 -17.97 2.61 -4.02
N ASP A 224 -16.88 3.39 -4.01
CA ASP A 224 -16.94 4.86 -3.93
C ASP A 224 -16.54 5.58 -5.24
N ALA A 225 -16.51 4.87 -6.38
CA ALA A 225 -16.07 5.47 -7.65
C ALA A 225 -16.60 4.76 -8.91
N ASP A 226 -17.55 5.40 -9.59
CA ASP A 226 -18.25 4.82 -10.74
C ASP A 226 -17.35 4.49 -11.94
N SER A 227 -16.22 5.20 -12.12
CA SER A 227 -15.30 4.95 -13.25
C SER A 227 -14.22 3.90 -12.94
N LEU A 228 -14.13 3.40 -11.70
CA LEU A 228 -13.05 2.51 -11.30
C LEU A 228 -13.54 1.07 -11.08
N TYR A 229 -12.70 0.11 -11.47
CA TYR A 229 -12.75 -1.26 -10.95
C TYR A 229 -11.68 -1.45 -9.87
N VAL A 230 -11.97 -2.37 -8.95
CA VAL A 230 -11.02 -2.93 -7.98
C VAL A 230 -10.78 -4.38 -8.36
N SER A 231 -9.56 -4.66 -8.80
CA SER A 231 -9.14 -5.99 -9.26
C SER A 231 -8.20 -6.65 -8.26
N THR A 232 -8.45 -7.91 -7.94
CA THR A 232 -7.56 -8.82 -7.22
C THR A 232 -6.74 -9.57 -8.24
N ILE A 233 -5.45 -9.24 -8.36
CA ILE A 233 -4.60 -9.74 -9.43
C ILE A 233 -3.40 -10.50 -8.85
N ALA A 234 -3.23 -11.76 -9.25
CA ALA A 234 -2.05 -12.56 -8.95
C ALA A 234 -0.91 -12.20 -9.92
N MET A 235 0.29 -11.97 -9.40
CA MET A 235 1.46 -11.51 -10.18
C MET A 235 2.77 -12.22 -9.79
N GLY A 236 2.65 -13.43 -9.22
CA GLY A 236 3.80 -14.22 -8.75
C GLY A 236 4.52 -13.63 -7.55
N ASP A 237 3.86 -12.78 -6.76
CA ASP A 237 4.45 -12.19 -5.57
C ASP A 237 4.64 -13.23 -4.45
N PRO A 238 5.73 -13.13 -3.66
CA PRO A 238 5.90 -13.96 -2.49
C PRO A 238 4.92 -13.57 -1.37
N ALA A 239 4.60 -14.53 -0.51
CA ALA A 239 3.84 -14.28 0.71
C ALA A 239 4.62 -13.37 1.69
N GLY A 240 3.89 -12.71 2.59
CA GLY A 240 4.48 -11.94 3.70
C GLY A 240 4.51 -10.43 3.53
N ASN A 241 3.84 -9.88 2.51
CA ASN A 241 3.60 -8.44 2.39
C ASN A 241 2.21 -8.10 2.97
N GLU A 242 2.14 -7.09 3.85
CA GLU A 242 0.90 -6.61 4.49
C GLU A 242 -0.13 -6.03 3.52
N ASP A 243 0.32 -5.57 2.35
CA ASP A 243 -0.54 -5.00 1.31
C ASP A 243 -1.11 -6.05 0.35
N TYR A 244 -0.67 -7.32 0.46
CA TYR A 244 -1.10 -8.40 -0.42
C TYR A 244 -2.12 -9.28 0.29
N THR A 245 -3.02 -9.84 -0.50
CA THR A 245 -4.10 -10.69 0.01
C THR A 245 -4.01 -12.05 -0.66
N GLU A 246 -4.29 -13.10 0.10
CA GLU A 246 -4.44 -14.43 -0.49
C GLU A 246 -5.86 -14.57 -1.02
N TYR A 247 -5.98 -14.97 -2.29
CA TYR A 247 -7.25 -15.24 -2.94
C TYR A 247 -7.09 -16.50 -3.79
N GLU A 248 -7.95 -17.49 -3.60
CA GLU A 248 -7.92 -18.78 -4.30
C GLU A 248 -6.53 -19.47 -4.28
N GLY A 249 -5.82 -19.37 -3.16
CA GLY A 249 -4.49 -19.96 -2.96
C GLY A 249 -3.35 -19.22 -3.68
N GLN A 250 -3.61 -18.01 -4.21
CA GLN A 250 -2.60 -17.16 -4.83
C GLN A 250 -2.45 -15.83 -4.08
N ILE A 251 -1.21 -15.37 -3.94
CA ILE A 251 -0.90 -14.04 -3.40
C ILE A 251 -1.21 -12.99 -4.47
N CYS A 252 -2.10 -12.08 -4.11
CA CYS A 252 -2.68 -11.10 -5.03
C CYS A 252 -2.49 -9.68 -4.52
N ARG A 253 -2.32 -8.75 -5.45
CA ARG A 253 -2.37 -7.31 -5.19
C ARG A 253 -3.76 -6.77 -5.53
N THR A 254 -4.17 -5.77 -4.77
CA THR A 254 -5.32 -4.92 -5.13
C THR A 254 -4.88 -3.89 -6.16
N VAL A 255 -5.62 -3.78 -7.26
CA VAL A 255 -5.34 -2.85 -8.36
C VAL A 255 -6.61 -2.08 -8.70
N CYS A 256 -6.58 -0.76 -8.51
CA CYS A 256 -7.66 0.12 -8.95
C CYS A 256 -7.38 0.59 -10.38
N SER A 257 -8.34 0.45 -11.29
CA SER A 257 -8.19 0.80 -12.70
C SER A 257 -9.40 1.56 -13.23
N GLY A 258 -9.18 2.62 -14.01
CA GLY A 258 -10.23 3.45 -14.61
C GLY A 258 -10.84 2.83 -15.87
N LEU A 259 -11.29 1.58 -15.77
CA LEU A 259 -11.79 0.79 -16.90
C LEU A 259 -13.32 0.60 -16.85
N ASN A 260 -13.99 1.02 -15.78
CA ASN A 260 -15.44 0.92 -15.71
C ASN A 260 -16.08 1.92 -16.69
N GLY A 261 -16.99 1.43 -17.53
CA GLY A 261 -17.53 2.16 -18.68
C GLY A 261 -16.73 2.02 -19.98
N LEU A 262 -15.51 1.47 -19.94
CA LEU A 262 -14.68 1.19 -21.12
C LEU A 262 -14.62 -0.30 -21.44
N ILE A 263 -14.45 -1.13 -20.41
CA ILE A 263 -14.40 -2.59 -20.52
C ILE A 263 -15.49 -3.18 -19.62
N PRO A 264 -16.38 -4.04 -20.17
CA PRO A 264 -17.39 -4.72 -19.35
C PRO A 264 -16.75 -5.56 -18.25
N LEU A 265 -17.39 -5.61 -17.08
CA LEU A 265 -16.87 -6.31 -15.91
C LEU A 265 -16.63 -7.80 -16.17
N GLU A 266 -17.46 -8.41 -17.01
CA GLU A 266 -17.38 -9.82 -17.41
C GLU A 266 -16.09 -10.11 -18.16
N GLN A 267 -15.60 -9.16 -18.96
CA GLN A 267 -14.34 -9.29 -19.70
C GLN A 267 -13.11 -9.09 -18.83
N MET A 268 -13.28 -8.63 -17.58
CA MET A 268 -12.18 -8.50 -16.61
C MET A 268 -11.93 -9.81 -15.86
N GLN A 269 -12.94 -10.66 -15.67
CA GLN A 269 -12.83 -11.86 -14.85
C GLN A 269 -11.94 -12.92 -15.52
N GLY A 270 -10.99 -13.48 -14.78
CA GLY A 270 -10.08 -14.53 -15.27
C GLY A 270 -9.12 -14.08 -16.36
N ARG A 271 -9.03 -12.77 -16.65
CA ARG A 271 -8.22 -12.25 -17.75
C ARG A 271 -6.74 -12.19 -17.37
N LYS A 272 -5.87 -12.59 -18.28
CA LYS A 272 -4.42 -12.36 -18.18
C LYS A 272 -4.07 -11.02 -18.80
N VAL A 273 -3.22 -10.26 -18.13
CA VAL A 273 -2.85 -8.88 -18.47
C VAL A 273 -1.37 -8.66 -18.24
N VAL A 274 -0.80 -7.59 -18.81
CA VAL A 274 0.51 -7.08 -18.39
C VAL A 274 0.32 -6.01 -17.31
N VAL A 275 1.13 -6.06 -16.27
CA VAL A 275 1.05 -5.15 -15.11
C VAL A 275 2.41 -4.52 -14.80
N VAL A 276 2.37 -3.30 -14.29
CA VAL A 276 3.51 -2.56 -13.74
C VAL A 276 3.54 -2.74 -12.22
N CYS A 277 4.57 -3.42 -11.71
CA CYS A 277 4.62 -3.94 -10.34
C CYS A 277 5.45 -3.10 -9.36
N ASN A 278 6.29 -2.18 -9.84
CA ASN A 278 7.21 -1.42 -8.99
C ASN A 278 6.92 0.09 -8.93
N LEU A 279 5.72 0.52 -9.34
CA LEU A 279 5.25 1.87 -9.05
C LEU A 279 4.99 2.03 -7.54
N LYS A 280 5.19 3.24 -7.04
CA LYS A 280 4.81 3.56 -5.66
C LYS A 280 3.28 3.38 -5.52
N PRO A 281 2.79 2.60 -4.53
CA PRO A 281 1.36 2.41 -4.34
C PRO A 281 0.60 3.73 -4.17
N VAL A 282 -0.59 3.80 -4.76
CA VAL A 282 -1.45 5.00 -4.77
C VAL A 282 -2.81 4.67 -4.17
N LYS A 283 -3.31 5.52 -3.27
CA LYS A 283 -4.71 5.42 -2.81
C LYS A 283 -5.62 6.08 -3.83
N MET A 284 -6.54 5.31 -4.40
CA MET A 284 -7.59 5.77 -5.30
C MET A 284 -8.92 5.62 -4.57
N ARG A 285 -9.53 6.76 -4.18
CA ARG A 285 -10.84 6.80 -3.51
C ARG A 285 -10.91 5.87 -2.28
N GLY A 286 -9.86 5.88 -1.46
CA GLY A 286 -9.78 5.11 -0.21
C GLY A 286 -9.09 3.75 -0.34
N ILE A 287 -9.11 3.13 -1.53
CA ILE A 287 -8.51 1.82 -1.77
C ILE A 287 -7.07 1.98 -2.29
N LYS A 288 -6.13 1.25 -1.69
CA LYS A 288 -4.71 1.27 -2.08
C LYS A 288 -4.49 0.36 -3.29
N SER A 289 -4.12 0.97 -4.43
CA SER A 289 -3.69 0.28 -5.64
C SER A 289 -2.19 0.01 -5.57
N CYS A 290 -1.79 -1.25 -5.72
CA CYS A 290 -0.41 -1.74 -5.54
C CYS A 290 0.26 -2.22 -6.84
N ALA A 291 -0.37 -1.96 -7.98
CA ALA A 291 0.17 -2.11 -9.32
C ALA A 291 -0.65 -1.27 -10.31
N MET A 292 -0.31 -1.33 -11.58
CA MET A 292 -1.09 -0.73 -12.66
C MET A 292 -1.24 -1.72 -13.80
N VAL A 293 -2.43 -1.85 -14.38
CA VAL A 293 -2.65 -2.68 -15.58
C VAL A 293 -2.25 -1.86 -16.80
N LEU A 294 -1.51 -2.47 -17.72
CA LEU A 294 -1.07 -1.84 -18.96
C LEU A 294 -2.16 -1.93 -20.03
N ALA A 295 -2.52 -0.81 -20.63
CA ALA A 295 -3.55 -0.75 -21.66
C ALA A 295 -3.13 0.12 -22.84
N ALA A 296 -3.64 -0.19 -24.02
CA ALA A 296 -3.55 0.66 -25.20
C ALA A 296 -4.77 1.56 -25.29
N SER A 297 -4.52 2.81 -25.66
CA SER A 297 -5.55 3.80 -26.00
C SER A 297 -5.08 4.64 -27.19
N PRO A 298 -5.99 5.20 -28.00
CA PRO A 298 -5.63 6.11 -29.07
C PRO A 298 -4.69 7.22 -28.60
N LYS A 299 -3.75 7.63 -29.46
CA LYS A 299 -2.90 8.80 -29.19
C LYS A 299 -3.77 10.05 -29.23
N VAL A 300 -3.72 10.83 -28.17
CA VAL A 300 -4.34 12.16 -28.11
C VAL A 300 -3.54 13.06 -29.03
N LYS A 301 -4.20 13.72 -29.99
CA LYS A 301 -3.51 14.65 -30.88
C LYS A 301 -3.10 15.90 -30.10
N GLU A 302 -2.00 16.51 -30.51
CA GLU A 302 -1.52 17.74 -29.90
C GLU A 302 -2.61 18.83 -29.99
N GLY A 303 -3.08 19.30 -28.83
CA GLY A 303 -4.16 20.29 -28.71
C GLY A 303 -5.55 19.71 -28.40
N GLU A 304 -5.75 18.39 -28.46
CA GLU A 304 -6.97 17.73 -28.00
C GLU A 304 -6.87 17.40 -26.50
N VAL A 305 -7.99 17.52 -25.78
CA VAL A 305 -8.09 17.09 -24.38
C VAL A 305 -8.37 15.59 -24.38
N ASP A 306 -7.55 14.83 -23.67
CA ASP A 306 -7.82 13.42 -23.41
C ASP A 306 -9.07 13.32 -22.53
N GLU A 307 -10.21 12.96 -23.12
CA GLU A 307 -11.43 12.77 -22.36
C GLU A 307 -11.51 11.39 -21.68
N ASP A 308 -10.50 10.51 -21.86
CA ASP A 308 -10.46 9.14 -21.34
C ASP A 308 -11.70 8.28 -21.74
N LYS A 309 -12.42 8.69 -22.79
CA LYS A 309 -13.62 8.03 -23.35
C LYS A 309 -13.34 7.21 -24.61
N GLY A 310 -12.10 7.20 -25.09
CA GLY A 310 -11.70 6.44 -26.27
C GLY A 310 -11.74 4.93 -26.01
N PRO A 311 -11.72 4.09 -27.07
CA PRO A 311 -11.57 2.65 -26.90
C PRO A 311 -10.28 2.36 -26.12
N VAL A 312 -10.37 1.51 -25.09
CA VAL A 312 -9.23 1.05 -24.29
C VAL A 312 -9.13 -0.46 -24.39
N GLU A 313 -7.94 -0.97 -24.70
CA GLU A 313 -7.68 -2.40 -24.82
C GLU A 313 -6.56 -2.80 -23.85
N LEU A 314 -6.84 -3.77 -22.98
CA LEU A 314 -5.81 -4.34 -22.11
C LEU A 314 -4.76 -5.08 -22.93
N VAL A 315 -3.48 -4.88 -22.61
CA VAL A 315 -2.37 -5.62 -23.22
C VAL A 315 -2.47 -7.07 -22.79
N ALA A 316 -2.61 -7.96 -23.79
CA ALA A 316 -2.69 -9.39 -23.62
C ALA A 316 -1.29 -10.01 -23.69
N PRO A 317 -0.86 -10.77 -22.67
CA PRO A 317 0.32 -11.61 -22.80
C PRO A 317 0.01 -12.81 -23.72
N PRO A 318 1.05 -13.52 -24.20
CA PRO A 318 0.90 -14.76 -24.96
C PRO A 318 0.00 -15.79 -24.28
N GLU A 319 -0.65 -16.62 -25.09
CA GLU A 319 -1.41 -17.75 -24.56
C GLU A 319 -0.50 -18.69 -23.76
N GLY A 320 -1.02 -19.21 -22.65
CA GLY A 320 -0.24 -20.08 -21.76
C GLY A 320 0.66 -19.37 -20.74
N SER A 321 0.86 -18.04 -20.82
CA SER A 321 1.64 -17.30 -19.81
C SER A 321 1.06 -17.46 -18.41
N LYS A 322 1.93 -17.48 -17.39
CA LYS A 322 1.59 -17.67 -15.99
C LYS A 322 1.69 -16.36 -15.22
N ALA A 323 0.90 -16.24 -14.16
CA ALA A 323 1.00 -15.10 -13.25
C ALA A 323 2.44 -15.00 -12.69
N GLY A 324 3.05 -13.82 -12.86
CA GLY A 324 4.42 -13.55 -12.44
C GLY A 324 5.49 -13.73 -13.51
N ASP A 325 5.16 -14.27 -14.69
CA ASP A 325 6.11 -14.33 -15.80
C ASP A 325 6.62 -12.92 -16.08
N ARG A 326 7.95 -12.77 -16.16
CA ARG A 326 8.58 -11.48 -16.43
C ARG A 326 8.33 -11.08 -17.88
N VAL A 327 8.05 -9.81 -18.06
CA VAL A 327 7.83 -9.17 -19.35
C VAL A 327 8.89 -8.08 -19.54
N PHE A 328 9.46 -7.96 -20.72
CA PHE A 328 10.46 -6.94 -21.04
C PHE A 328 10.44 -6.61 -22.53
N PHE A 329 11.05 -5.48 -22.89
CA PHE A 329 11.24 -5.13 -24.29
C PHE A 329 12.52 -5.77 -24.83
N GLU A 330 12.45 -6.45 -25.97
CA GLU A 330 13.60 -7.06 -26.64
C GLU A 330 14.74 -6.04 -26.83
N GLY A 331 15.97 -6.44 -26.53
CA GLY A 331 17.13 -5.54 -26.52
C GLY A 331 17.25 -4.65 -25.27
N TRP A 332 16.28 -4.72 -24.36
CA TRP A 332 16.23 -3.94 -23.12
C TRP A 332 15.95 -4.82 -21.89
N ALA A 333 16.35 -6.08 -21.93
CA ALA A 333 16.30 -6.96 -20.76
C ALA A 333 17.28 -6.47 -19.68
N GLY A 334 16.86 -6.55 -18.41
CA GLY A 334 17.69 -6.14 -17.27
C GLY A 334 16.88 -6.04 -16.00
N GLU A 335 17.56 -5.95 -14.86
CA GLU A 335 16.93 -5.99 -13.53
C GLU A 335 16.12 -4.72 -13.22
N PRO A 336 14.85 -4.87 -12.78
CA PRO A 336 14.02 -3.73 -12.39
C PRO A 336 14.45 -3.12 -11.05
N GLU A 337 14.11 -1.83 -10.85
CA GLU A 337 14.24 -1.23 -9.52
C GLU A 337 13.20 -1.84 -8.57
N GLY A 338 13.51 -2.00 -7.28
CA GLY A 338 12.54 -2.54 -6.32
C GLY A 338 11.27 -1.67 -6.20
N VAL A 339 11.43 -0.35 -6.15
CA VAL A 339 10.33 0.62 -6.25
C VAL A 339 10.84 1.84 -7.00
N LEU A 340 10.14 2.24 -8.06
CA LEU A 340 10.46 3.42 -8.85
C LEU A 340 10.35 4.68 -8.00
N ASN A 341 11.39 5.50 -8.02
CA ASN A 341 11.37 6.81 -7.36
C ASN A 341 10.59 7.82 -8.22
N PRO A 342 9.44 8.36 -7.76
CA PRO A 342 8.65 9.32 -8.55
C PRO A 342 9.40 10.59 -8.93
N LYS A 343 10.46 10.96 -8.18
CA LYS A 343 11.30 12.12 -8.51
C LYS A 343 12.17 11.90 -9.74
N LYS A 344 12.52 10.65 -10.05
CA LYS A 344 13.32 10.30 -11.24
C LYS A 344 12.47 10.29 -12.51
N LYS A 345 11.14 10.23 -12.39
CA LYS A 345 10.19 10.21 -13.52
C LYS A 345 10.52 9.14 -14.57
N ILE A 346 10.89 7.94 -14.12
CA ILE A 346 11.34 6.84 -15.00
C ILE A 346 10.18 6.41 -15.92
N TRP A 347 9.01 6.14 -15.34
CA TRP A 347 7.82 5.79 -16.09
C TRP A 347 7.49 6.86 -17.15
N GLU A 348 7.41 8.12 -16.73
CA GLU A 348 7.08 9.25 -17.61
C GLU A 348 8.16 9.53 -18.67
N THR A 349 9.38 9.06 -18.46
CA THR A 349 10.46 9.15 -19.45
C THR A 349 10.31 8.10 -20.55
N PHE A 350 9.86 6.89 -20.22
CA PHE A 350 9.80 5.77 -21.19
C PHE A 350 8.42 5.54 -21.80
N GLN A 351 7.35 5.84 -21.07
CA GLN A 351 5.96 5.64 -21.52
C GLN A 351 5.67 6.26 -22.90
N PRO A 352 6.21 7.44 -23.30
CA PRO A 352 5.99 7.97 -24.64
C PRO A 352 6.49 7.06 -25.78
N GLY A 353 7.49 6.20 -25.51
CA GLY A 353 7.98 5.21 -26.45
C GLY A 353 7.15 3.92 -26.50
N PHE A 354 6.22 3.69 -25.57
CA PHE A 354 5.37 2.50 -25.58
C PHE A 354 4.22 2.68 -26.56
N THR A 355 4.20 1.87 -27.62
CA THR A 355 3.22 1.98 -28.70
C THR A 355 2.84 0.61 -29.24
N THR A 356 1.78 0.54 -30.03
CA THR A 356 1.40 -0.67 -30.78
C THR A 356 1.79 -0.57 -32.26
N THR A 357 2.10 -1.70 -32.89
CA THR A 357 2.46 -1.78 -34.33
C THR A 357 1.24 -2.04 -35.21
N GLY A 358 1.45 -2.11 -36.53
CA GLY A 358 0.42 -2.50 -37.49
C GLY A 358 -0.10 -3.93 -37.31
N ASP A 359 0.71 -4.78 -36.68
CA ASP A 359 0.43 -6.18 -36.34
C ASP A 359 -0.12 -6.34 -34.92
N LEU A 360 -0.49 -5.24 -34.25
CA LEU A 360 -1.07 -5.19 -32.91
C LEU A 360 -0.11 -5.64 -31.79
N GLU A 361 1.19 -5.73 -32.08
CA GLU A 361 2.22 -6.04 -31.10
C GLU A 361 2.56 -4.78 -30.28
N VAL A 362 2.76 -4.95 -28.97
CA VAL A 362 3.26 -3.88 -28.11
C VAL A 362 4.76 -3.77 -28.26
N VAL A 363 5.27 -2.56 -28.48
CA VAL A 363 6.70 -2.29 -28.68
C VAL A 363 7.14 -1.06 -27.89
N PHE A 364 8.45 -0.97 -27.67
CA PHE A 364 9.13 0.22 -27.21
C PHE A 364 9.94 0.81 -28.36
N ASP A 365 9.57 2.02 -28.80
CA ASP A 365 10.33 2.84 -29.72
C ASP A 365 11.30 3.74 -28.94
N ALA A 366 12.56 3.35 -28.93
CA ALA A 366 13.62 4.07 -28.23
C ALA A 366 13.89 5.46 -28.81
N ALA A 367 13.59 5.68 -30.11
CA ALA A 367 13.86 6.94 -30.78
C ALA A 367 12.99 8.09 -30.26
N VAL A 368 11.82 7.77 -29.68
CA VAL A 368 10.92 8.76 -29.05
C VAL A 368 11.48 9.27 -27.71
N VAL A 369 12.37 8.51 -27.07
CA VAL A 369 12.96 8.87 -25.77
C VAL A 369 14.30 9.55 -25.99
N GLU A 370 14.29 10.86 -26.27
CA GLU A 370 15.50 11.66 -26.56
C GLU A 370 16.60 11.48 -25.52
N LYS A 371 16.23 11.39 -24.24
CA LYS A 371 17.17 11.21 -23.11
C LYS A 371 17.95 9.89 -23.16
N LEU A 372 17.45 8.90 -23.88
CA LEU A 372 18.08 7.60 -24.03
C LEU A 372 19.21 7.64 -25.07
N GLY A 373 19.13 8.56 -26.05
CA GLY A 373 20.13 8.72 -27.11
C GLY A 373 20.33 7.47 -27.97
N LYS A 374 19.35 6.58 -28.01
CA LYS A 374 19.38 5.31 -28.75
C LYS A 374 18.19 5.22 -29.69
N THR A 375 18.35 4.48 -30.77
CA THR A 375 17.29 4.15 -31.72
C THR A 375 17.04 2.64 -31.70
N GLY A 376 15.87 2.25 -32.21
CA GLY A 376 15.48 0.85 -32.30
C GLY A 376 14.12 0.58 -31.68
N ILE A 377 13.51 -0.50 -32.14
CA ILE A 377 12.20 -0.95 -31.71
C ILE A 377 12.40 -2.31 -31.02
N GLY A 378 11.96 -2.43 -29.78
CA GLY A 378 11.97 -3.69 -29.03
C GLY A 378 10.54 -4.18 -28.81
N LYS A 379 10.22 -5.43 -29.15
CA LYS A 379 8.90 -6.00 -28.86
C LYS A 379 8.76 -6.31 -27.38
N LEU A 380 7.56 -6.12 -26.83
CA LEU A 380 7.23 -6.52 -25.48
C LEU A 380 7.02 -8.03 -25.45
N VAL A 381 7.95 -8.75 -24.85
CA VAL A 381 7.97 -10.22 -24.82
C VAL A 381 7.99 -10.74 -23.40
N THR A 382 7.46 -11.95 -23.22
CA THR A 382 7.67 -12.73 -22.00
C THR A 382 9.04 -13.42 -22.04
N GLU A 383 9.54 -13.92 -20.90
CA GLU A 383 10.75 -14.76 -20.86
C GLU A 383 10.69 -16.00 -21.78
N SER A 384 9.49 -16.50 -22.08
CA SER A 384 9.28 -17.61 -23.01
C SER A 384 9.42 -17.21 -24.50
N GLY A 385 9.60 -15.92 -24.79
CA GLY A 385 9.74 -15.37 -26.15
C GLY A 385 8.43 -15.03 -26.85
N GLY A 386 7.27 -15.30 -26.23
CA GLY A 386 5.99 -14.90 -26.78
C GLY A 386 5.77 -13.37 -26.69
N VAL A 387 5.17 -12.80 -27.73
CA VAL A 387 4.91 -11.36 -27.88
C VAL A 387 3.57 -10.95 -27.23
N CYS A 388 3.57 -9.81 -26.53
CA CYS A 388 2.36 -9.22 -25.97
C CYS A 388 1.64 -8.34 -27.02
N THR A 389 0.32 -8.46 -27.10
CA THR A 389 -0.48 -7.84 -28.16
C THR A 389 -1.71 -7.10 -27.62
N VAL A 390 -2.37 -6.35 -28.49
CA VAL A 390 -3.70 -5.76 -28.26
C VAL A 390 -4.70 -6.32 -29.29
N GLN A 391 -5.97 -5.94 -29.19
CA GLN A 391 -7.02 -6.57 -30.02
C GLN A 391 -7.19 -5.88 -31.37
N THR A 392 -7.21 -4.54 -31.40
CA THR A 392 -7.51 -3.78 -32.63
C THR A 392 -6.74 -2.46 -32.75
N LEU A 393 -6.22 -1.90 -31.64
CA LEU A 393 -5.63 -0.56 -31.63
C LEU A 393 -4.21 -0.54 -32.22
N LYS A 394 -4.06 -0.01 -33.45
CA LYS A 394 -2.78 0.18 -34.15
C LYS A 394 -2.20 1.57 -33.89
N GLY A 395 -0.88 1.67 -33.70
CA GLY A 395 -0.20 2.95 -33.47
C GLY A 395 -0.65 3.67 -32.18
N ALA A 396 -1.30 2.94 -31.26
CA ALA A 396 -1.85 3.45 -30.04
C ALA A 396 -0.77 3.72 -28.99
N ALA A 397 -1.04 4.64 -28.07
CA ALA A 397 -0.21 4.82 -26.89
C ALA A 397 -0.49 3.69 -25.89
N VAL A 398 0.56 3.14 -25.29
CA VAL A 398 0.44 2.13 -24.24
C VAL A 398 0.82 2.77 -22.90
N ARG A 399 -0.06 2.67 -21.91
CA ARG A 399 0.08 3.37 -20.62
C ARG A 399 -0.59 2.65 -19.45
#